data_AF-A0A1I5CMA9-F1
#
_entry.id   AF-A0A1I5CMA9-F1
#
_cell.length_a   1.000
_cell.length_b   1.000
_cell.length_c   1.000
_cell.angle_alpha   90.00
_cell.angle_beta   90.00
_cell.angle_gamma   90.00
#
_symmetry.space_group_name_H-M   'P 1'
#
loop_
_entity.id
_entity.type
_entity.pdbx_description
1 polymer ?
#
loop_
_entity_poly.entity_id
_entity_poly.type
_entity_poly.pdbx_seq_one_letter_code
_entity_poly.pdbx_strand_id
1 'polypeptide(L)'
;MIWLILTQETINPISIKGPAFLKFYLILVLGFYASVLILQSFKGNSSKTMFYFMILILLLGIVKLIKGLIIGKPVGYLVVILIMEGVIILCQPGVQSNPKHKPI
;
A
#
# COMPACT_ATOMS: atom_id res chain seq x y z
N MET A 1 9.51 0.44 -9.08
CA MET A 1 10.56 1.48 -9.09
C MET A 1 11.02 1.89 -10.49
N ILE A 2 11.03 0.99 -11.48
CA ILE A 2 11.43 1.29 -12.87
C ILE A 2 10.70 2.50 -13.47
N TRP A 3 9.38 2.60 -13.27
CA TRP A 3 8.59 3.77 -13.70
C TRP A 3 9.10 5.10 -13.10
N LEU A 4 9.51 5.09 -11.83
CA LEU A 4 10.00 6.26 -11.10
C LEU A 4 11.26 6.83 -11.77
N ILE A 5 12.18 5.92 -12.12
CA ILE A 5 13.48 6.24 -12.70
C ILE A 5 13.30 6.76 -14.13
N LEU A 6 12.48 6.08 -14.94
CA LEU A 6 12.30 6.42 -16.35
C LEU A 6 11.49 7.70 -16.58
N THR A 7 10.59 8.07 -15.67
CA THR A 7 9.63 9.17 -15.90
C THR A 7 9.79 10.37 -14.99
N GLN A 8 10.41 10.20 -13.82
CA GLN A 8 10.57 11.27 -12.83
C GLN A 8 12.03 11.50 -12.44
N GLU A 9 12.97 10.76 -13.05
CA GLU A 9 14.42 10.82 -12.81
C GLU A 9 14.79 10.86 -11.33
N THR A 10 13.95 10.23 -10.51
CA THR A 10 14.09 10.21 -9.06
C THR A 10 13.99 8.78 -8.57
N ILE A 11 14.68 8.51 -7.48
CA ILE A 11 14.61 7.24 -6.75
C ILE A 11 13.69 7.40 -5.53
N ASN A 12 13.33 8.65 -5.16
CA ASN A 12 12.54 8.94 -3.97
C ASN A 12 11.03 9.02 -4.29
N PRO A 13 10.22 7.99 -3.96
CA PRO A 13 8.79 7.98 -4.24
C PRO A 13 8.01 9.07 -3.48
N ILE A 14 8.55 9.57 -2.37
CA ILE A 14 7.94 10.63 -1.56
C ILE A 14 8.12 12.00 -2.24
N SER A 15 9.09 12.15 -3.15
CA SER A 15 9.36 13.41 -3.84
C SER A 15 8.35 13.73 -4.96
N ILE A 16 7.71 12.71 -5.54
CA ILE A 16 6.80 12.87 -6.70
C ILE A 16 5.59 13.73 -6.35
N LYS A 17 5.27 14.75 -7.14
CA LYS A 17 4.17 15.68 -6.84
C LYS A 17 2.91 15.38 -7.66
N GLY A 18 1.75 15.64 -7.06
CA GLY A 18 0.48 15.73 -7.77
C GLY A 18 0.03 14.42 -8.45
N PRO A 19 -0.54 14.48 -9.67
CA PRO A 19 -1.10 13.32 -10.38
C PRO A 19 -0.09 12.20 -10.65
N ALA A 20 1.19 12.54 -10.81
CA ALA A 20 2.25 11.56 -11.02
C ALA A 20 2.41 10.62 -9.81
N PHE A 21 2.19 11.12 -8.59
CA PHE A 21 2.22 10.28 -7.40
C PHE A 21 1.07 9.27 -7.42
N LEU A 22 -0.13 9.71 -7.81
CA LEU A 22 -1.29 8.83 -7.87
C LEU A 22 -1.08 7.70 -8.88
N LYS A 23 -0.52 8.01 -10.06
CA LYS A 23 -0.13 7.00 -11.06
C LYS A 23 0.90 6.03 -10.50
N PHE A 24 1.95 6.55 -9.86
CA PHE A 24 2.96 5.71 -9.22
C PHE A 24 2.37 4.81 -8.15
N TYR A 25 1.49 5.35 -7.29
CA TYR A 25 0.82 4.61 -6.22
C TYR A 25 -0.08 3.51 -6.78
N LEU A 26 -0.86 3.80 -7.83
CA LEU A 26 -1.63 2.80 -8.56
C LEU A 26 -0.77 1.67 -9.13
N ILE A 27 0.36 2.01 -9.77
CA ILE A 27 1.31 1.01 -10.29
C ILE A 27 1.88 0.17 -9.14
N LEU A 28 2.18 0.79 -7.99
CA LEU A 28 2.72 0.11 -6.82
C LEU A 28 1.70 -0.89 -6.24
N VAL A 29 0.46 -0.46 -6.04
CA VAL A 29 -0.64 -1.30 -5.56
C VAL A 29 -0.91 -2.44 -6.55
N LEU A 30 -1.11 -2.12 -7.83
CA LEU A 30 -1.40 -3.12 -8.86
C LEU A 30 -0.27 -4.15 -9.00
N GLY A 31 0.99 -3.68 -9.04
CA GLY A 31 2.16 -4.56 -9.14
C GLY A 31 2.33 -5.46 -7.91
N PHE A 32 2.01 -4.95 -6.71
CA PHE A 32 2.02 -5.75 -5.49
C PHE A 32 0.95 -6.83 -5.53
N TYR A 33 -0.31 -6.48 -5.81
CA TYR A 33 -1.39 -7.46 -5.90
C TYR A 33 -1.20 -8.47 -7.03
N ALA A 34 -0.66 -8.07 -8.18
CA ALA A 34 -0.28 -8.99 -9.25
C ALA A 34 0.77 -10.00 -8.77
N SER A 35 1.80 -9.53 -8.04
CA SER A 35 2.80 -10.40 -7.42
C SER A 35 2.18 -11.37 -6.42
N VAL A 36 1.16 -10.92 -5.67
CA VAL A 36 0.40 -11.76 -4.74
C VAL A 36 -0.37 -12.86 -5.47
N LEU A 37 -1.10 -12.51 -6.54
CA LEU A 37 -1.83 -13.47 -7.36
C LEU A 37 -0.91 -14.51 -8.00
N ILE A 38 0.26 -14.08 -8.49
CA ILE A 38 1.28 -14.98 -9.03
C ILE A 38 1.78 -15.93 -7.94
N LEU A 39 2.17 -15.41 -6.76
CA LEU A 39 2.68 -16.27 -5.68
C LEU A 39 1.61 -17.27 -5.18
N GLN A 40 0.36 -16.83 -5.12
CA GLN A 40 -0.76 -17.69 -4.76
C GLN A 40 -0.99 -18.80 -5.80
N SER A 41 -0.81 -18.48 -7.09
CA SER A 41 -0.89 -19.46 -8.19
C SER A 41 0.23 -20.51 -8.12
N PHE A 42 1.39 -20.16 -7.54
CA PHE A 42 2.49 -21.08 -7.27
C PHE A 42 2.30 -21.94 -6.01
N LYS A 43 1.08 -21.99 -5.44
CA LYS A 43 0.74 -22.73 -4.20
C LYS A 43 1.55 -22.26 -2.98
N GLY A 44 2.09 -21.04 -3.01
CA GLY A 44 2.69 -20.40 -1.86
C GLY A 44 1.60 -19.87 -0.93
N ASN A 45 1.61 -20.28 0.33
CA ASN A 45 0.76 -19.62 1.33
C ASN A 45 1.16 -18.14 1.44
N SER A 46 0.15 -17.29 1.62
CA SER A 46 0.34 -15.89 2.00
C SER A 46 1.21 -15.81 3.25
N SER A 47 2.47 -15.41 3.05
CA SER A 47 3.47 -15.31 4.11
C SER A 47 3.30 -14.01 4.89
N LYS A 48 3.77 -14.00 6.16
CA LYS A 48 3.94 -12.78 6.97
C LYS A 48 4.62 -11.66 6.18
N THR A 49 5.52 -11.99 5.26
CA THR A 49 6.20 -11.04 4.37
C THR A 49 5.23 -10.22 3.52
N MET A 50 4.19 -10.82 2.95
CA MET A 50 3.19 -10.08 2.16
C MET A 50 2.45 -9.06 3.00
N PHE A 51 2.09 -9.44 4.22
CA PHE A 51 1.40 -8.56 5.15
C PHE A 51 2.26 -7.34 5.50
N TYR A 52 3.56 -7.54 5.75
CA TYR A 52 4.50 -6.42 5.95
C TYR A 52 4.56 -5.50 4.73
N PHE A 53 4.60 -6.04 3.52
CA PHE A 53 4.58 -5.22 2.30
C PHE A 53 3.27 -4.44 2.14
N MET A 54 2.11 -5.03 2.45
CA MET A 54 0.82 -4.31 2.44
C MET A 54 0.83 -3.14 3.41
N ILE A 55 1.31 -3.34 4.65
CA ILE A 55 1.42 -2.26 5.63
C ILE A 55 2.37 -1.16 5.13
N LEU A 56 3.50 -1.53 4.51
CA LEU A 56 4.46 -0.55 3.98
C LEU A 56 3.86 0.29 2.85
N ILE A 57 3.09 -0.32 1.94
CA ILE A 57 2.41 0.41 0.86
C ILE A 57 1.37 1.36 1.46
N LEU A 58 0.56 0.88 2.41
CA LEU A 58 -0.44 1.69 3.10
C LEU A 58 0.19 2.89 3.80
N LEU A 59 1.29 2.66 4.52
CA LEU A 59 2.02 3.71 5.24
C LEU A 59 2.58 4.76 4.26
N LEU A 60 3.11 4.33 3.12
CA LEU A 60 3.58 5.25 2.06
C LEU A 60 2.44 6.14 1.56
N GLY A 61 1.25 5.57 1.35
CA GLY A 61 0.05 6.29 0.95
C GLY A 61 -0.41 7.28 2.02
N ILE A 62 -0.45 6.88 3.30
CA ILE A 62 -0.81 7.74 4.44
C ILE A 62 0.14 8.94 4.56
N VAL A 63 1.46 8.71 4.50
CA VAL A 63 2.45 9.79 4.56
C VAL A 63 2.21 10.81 3.46
N LYS A 64 1.84 10.35 2.25
CA LYS A 64 1.52 11.25 1.15
C LYS A 64 0.19 11.97 1.36
N LEU A 65 -0.81 11.28 1.89
CA LEU A 65 -2.11 11.86 2.19
C LEU A 65 -1.96 13.04 3.15
N ILE A 66 -1.22 12.85 4.25
CA ILE A 66 -0.94 13.91 5.24
C ILE A 66 -0.25 15.09 4.55
N LYS A 67 0.79 14.86 3.74
CA LYS A 67 1.46 15.92 2.98
C LYS A 67 0.53 16.64 2.00
N GLY A 68 -0.36 15.91 1.33
CA GLY A 68 -1.32 16.46 0.38
C GLY A 68 -2.38 17.34 1.06
N LEU A 69 -2.86 16.91 2.23
CA LEU A 69 -3.79 17.68 3.07
C LEU A 69 -3.16 18.97 3.59
N ILE A 70 -1.92 18.91 4.09
CA ILE A 70 -1.20 20.11 4.58
C ILE A 70 -1.02 21.15 3.47
N ILE A 71 -0.78 20.70 2.23
CA ILE A 71 -0.58 21.58 1.06
C ILE A 71 -1.93 22.05 0.47
N GLY A 72 -3.06 21.60 1.01
CA GLY A 72 -4.40 21.95 0.52
C GLY A 72 -4.72 21.38 -0.87
N LYS A 73 -4.02 20.32 -1.30
CA LYS A 73 -4.24 19.71 -2.61
C LYS A 73 -5.38 18.69 -2.55
N PRO A 74 -6.15 18.55 -3.65
CA PRO A 74 -7.18 17.52 -3.73
C PRO A 74 -6.54 16.13 -3.68
N VAL A 75 -6.93 15.35 -2.67
CA VAL A 75 -6.42 14.00 -2.41
C VAL A 75 -7.52 12.94 -2.45
N GLY A 76 -8.71 13.27 -2.95
CA GLY A 76 -9.88 12.38 -2.92
C GLY A 76 -9.62 10.98 -3.50
N TYR A 77 -8.99 10.90 -4.68
CA TYR A 77 -8.64 9.60 -5.26
C TYR A 77 -7.67 8.79 -4.39
N LEU A 78 -6.71 9.45 -3.73
CA LEU A 78 -5.77 8.77 -2.84
C LEU A 78 -6.48 8.23 -1.60
N VAL A 79 -7.44 8.98 -1.05
CA VAL A 79 -8.28 8.53 0.07
C VAL A 79 -9.06 7.27 -0.29
N VAL A 80 -9.69 7.23 -1.47
CA VAL A 80 -10.44 6.05 -1.92
C VAL A 80 -9.54 4.82 -2.01
N ILE A 81 -8.34 4.96 -2.59
CA ILE A 81 -7.39 3.84 -2.71
C ILE A 81 -6.94 3.37 -1.32
N LEU A 82 -6.65 4.29 -0.40
CA LEU A 82 -6.24 3.95 0.97
C LEU A 82 -7.34 3.22 1.75
N ILE A 83 -8.60 3.62 1.60
CA ILE A 83 -9.74 2.94 2.22
C ILE A 83 -9.84 1.51 1.70
N MET A 84 -9.78 1.33 0.38
CA MET A 84 -9.83 0.00 -0.24
C MET A 84 -8.68 -0.89 0.25
N GLU A 85 -7.47 -0.35 0.29
CA GLU A 85 -6.29 -1.08 0.78
C GLU A 85 -6.44 -1.48 2.25
N GLY A 86 -6.93 -0.58 3.10
CA GLY A 86 -7.20 -0.85 4.51
C GLY A 86 -8.26 -1.93 4.72
N VAL A 87 -9.34 -1.92 3.93
CA VAL A 87 -10.37 -2.98 3.97
C VAL A 87 -9.78 -4.33 3.59
N ILE A 88 -8.96 -4.40 2.54
CA ILE A 88 -8.34 -5.67 2.12
C ILE A 88 -7.41 -6.21 3.21
N ILE A 89 -6.62 -5.35 3.85
CA ILE A 89 -5.75 -5.72 4.97
C ILE A 89 -6.58 -6.24 6.17
N LEU A 90 -7.68 -5.57 6.49
CA LEU A 90 -8.56 -5.96 7.61
C LEU A 90 -9.29 -7.27 7.35
N CYS A 91 -9.72 -7.52 6.12
CA CYS A 91 -10.42 -8.73 5.72
C CYS A 91 -9.49 -9.95 5.57
N GLN A 92 -8.16 -9.77 5.62
CA GLN A 92 -7.25 -10.92 5.60
C GLN A 92 -7.38 -11.71 6.91
N PRO A 93 -7.65 -13.04 6.84
CA PRO A 93 -7.91 -13.88 8.02
C PRO A 93 -6.72 -14.02 8.99
N GLY A 94 -5.57 -13.39 8.70
CA GLY A 94 -4.36 -13.38 9.54
C GLY A 94 -4.28 -12.24 10.58
N VAL A 95 -5.20 -11.27 10.56
CA VAL A 95 -5.22 -10.13 11.51
C VAL A 95 -6.13 -10.39 12.71
N GLN A 96 -6.41 -11.65 13.06
CA GLN A 96 -6.90 -11.93 14.41
C GLN A 96 -5.72 -11.88 15.38
N SER A 97 -5.57 -10.74 16.05
CA SER A 97 -4.84 -10.67 17.32
C SER A 97 -5.50 -11.64 18.28
N ASN A 98 -4.83 -12.76 18.54
CA ASN A 98 -5.25 -13.74 19.52
C ASN A 98 -5.23 -13.12 20.92
N PRO A 99 -6.37 -12.86 21.59
CA PRO A 99 -6.36 -12.45 22.98
C PRO A 99 -6.31 -13.73 23.83
N LYS A 100 -5.12 -14.34 23.97
CA LYS A 100 -4.89 -15.31 25.05
C LYS A 100 -4.35 -14.57 26.28
N HIS A 101 -5.24 -14.11 27.15
CA HIS A 101 -4.98 -14.10 28.58
C HIS A 101 -6.24 -14.53 29.34
N LYS A 102 -6.14 -15.73 29.91
CA LYS A 102 -7.17 -16.43 30.69
C LYS A 102 -7.12 -15.87 32.13
N PRO A 103 -8.25 -15.52 32.79
CA PRO A 103 -8.22 -15.15 34.19
C PRO A 103 -7.87 -16.37 35.05
N ILE A 104 -7.16 -16.07 36.15
CA ILE A 104 -6.62 -16.99 37.17
C ILE A 104 -7.75 -17.69 37.91
#